data_AF-A0A2E0KYU6-F1
#
_entry.id   AF-A0A2E0KYU6-F1
#
_cell.length_a   1.000
_cell.length_b   1.000
_cell.length_c   1.000
_cell.angle_alpha   90.00
_cell.angle_beta   90.00
_cell.angle_gamma   90.00
#
_symmetry.space_group_name_H-M   'P 1'
#
loop_
_entity.id
_entity.type
_entity.pdbx_description
1 polymer ?
#
loop_
_entity_poly.entity_id
_entity_poly.type
_entity_poly.pdbx_seq_one_letter_code
_entity_poly.pdbx_strand_id
1 'polypeptide(L)' 'MRAAIYSRVSHEEQVEGWSLDAQHDLCLALVEQRKWTVAPEHIHFEPGRSAKTDARPAFQRMMR' A
#
# COMPACT_ATOMS: atom_id res chain seq x y z
N MET A 1 -11.71 7.01 12.70
CA MET A 1 -11.23 5.61 12.54
C MET A 1 -9.80 5.67 12.05
N ARG A 2 -8.92 4.81 12.57
CA ARG A 2 -7.52 4.72 12.12
C ARG A 2 -7.41 3.73 10.96
N ALA A 3 -6.57 4.04 9.98
CA ALA A 3 -6.34 3.23 8.79
C ALA A 3 -4.85 2.96 8.58
N ALA A 4 -4.55 1.95 7.77
CA ALA A 4 -3.24 1.66 7.22
C ALA A 4 -3.37 1.48 5.70
N ILE A 5 -2.33 1.85 4.96
CA ILE A 5 -2.28 1.75 3.50
C ILE A 5 -1.16 0.78 3.13
N TYR A 6 -1.47 -0.19 2.27
CA TYR A 6 -0.51 -1.15 1.74
C TYR A 6 -0.65 -1.26 0.23
N SER A 7 0.38 -0.79 -0.49
CA SER A 7 0.46 -0.82 -1.95
C SER A 7 1.51 -1.84 -2.38
N ARG A 8 1.17 -2.70 -3.36
CA ARG A 8 2.07 -3.77 -3.81
C ARG A 8 1.93 -4.00 -5.31
N VAL A 9 3.05 -4.31 -5.94
CA VAL A 9 3.06 -4.94 -7.27
C VAL A 9 3.90 -6.19 -7.34
N SER A 10 3.53 -7.08 -8.26
CA SER A 10 4.20 -8.37 -8.46
C SER A 10 5.51 -8.25 -9.22
N HIS A 11 5.64 -7.25 -10.09
CA HIS A 11 6.83 -6.96 -10.89
C HIS A 11 7.18 -5.49 -10.70
N GLU A 12 8.48 -5.17 -10.75
CA GLU A 12 8.95 -3.78 -10.61
C GLU A 12 8.61 -2.94 -11.85
N GLU A 13 8.49 -3.59 -13.02
CA GLU A 13 7.97 -2.98 -14.24
C GLU A 13 6.47 -2.71 -14.07
N GLN A 14 6.11 -1.45 -13.87
CA GLN A 14 4.72 -0.98 -13.80
C GLN A 14 4.39 -0.12 -15.02
N VAL A 15 3.23 -0.39 -15.63
CA VAL A 15 2.63 0.39 -16.73
C VAL A 15 1.83 1.58 -16.19
N GLU A 16 1.67 2.63 -17.01
CA GLU A 16 0.86 3.82 -16.68
C GLU A 16 -0.52 3.43 -16.12
N GLY A 17 -0.88 4.01 -14.96
CA GLY A 17 -2.18 3.81 -14.32
C GLY A 17 -2.24 2.72 -13.23
N TRP A 18 -1.22 1.88 -13.09
CA TRP A 18 -1.14 0.87 -12.01
C TRP A 18 0.18 0.94 -11.21
N SER A 19 0.85 2.09 -11.24
CA SER A 19 2.04 2.36 -10.43
C SER A 19 1.73 2.25 -8.93
N LEU A 20 2.75 2.03 -8.10
CA LEU A 20 2.59 2.00 -6.65
C LEU A 20 2.08 3.33 -6.12
N ASP A 21 2.55 4.43 -6.72
CA ASP A 21 2.14 5.79 -6.38
C ASP A 21 0.66 6.01 -6.71
N ALA A 22 0.20 5.60 -7.90
CA ALA A 22 -1.22 5.72 -8.27
C ALA A 22 -2.14 4.94 -7.31
N GLN A 23 -1.73 3.74 -6.89
CA GLN A 23 -2.47 2.97 -5.88
C GLN A 23 -2.48 3.68 -4.53
N HIS A 24 -1.35 4.26 -4.13
CA HIS A 24 -1.23 4.99 -2.88
C HIS A 24 -2.12 6.24 -2.84
N ASP A 25 -2.12 7.04 -3.90
CA ASP A 25 -2.92 8.26 -4.01
C ASP A 25 -4.42 7.96 -3.91
N LEU A 26 -4.88 6.88 -4.56
CA LEU A 26 -6.27 6.43 -4.48
C LEU A 26 -6.65 6.00 -3.05
N CYS A 27 -5.75 5.31 -2.35
CA CYS A 27 -5.97 4.94 -0.95
C CYS A 27 -6.03 6.17 -0.03
N LEU A 28 -5.15 7.15 -0.23
CA LEU A 28 -5.17 8.40 0.53
C LEU A 28 -6.48 9.17 0.31
N ALA A 29 -6.90 9.32 -0.95
CA ALA A 29 -8.16 9.98 -1.27
C ALA A 29 -9.37 9.29 -0.60
N LEU A 30 -9.37 7.95 -0.55
CA LEU A 30 -10.40 7.20 0.16
C LEU A 30 -10.36 7.46 1.67
N VAL A 31 -9.18 7.46 2.29
CA VAL A 31 -9.01 7.76 3.74
C VAL A 31 -9.56 9.15 4.05
N GLU A 32 -9.25 10.14 3.21
CA GLU A 32 -9.75 11.51 3.35
C GLU A 32 -11.27 11.58 3.19
N GLN A 33 -11.82 11.00 2.13
CA GLN A 33 -13.27 10.97 1.86
C GLN A 33 -14.05 10.32 3.01
N ARG A 34 -13.46 9.31 3.66
CA ARG A 34 -14.06 8.59 4.79
C ARG A 34 -13.83 9.27 6.14
N LYS A 35 -13.10 10.39 6.18
CA LYS A 35 -12.68 11.10 7.41
C LYS A 35 -11.93 10.16 8.37
N TRP A 36 -11.11 9.28 7.80
CA TRP A 36 -10.22 8.40 8.54
C TRP A 36 -8.87 9.09 8.75
N THR A 37 -8.06 8.54 9.64
CA THR A 37 -6.70 9.00 9.89
C THR A 37 -5.72 7.88 9.57
N VAL A 38 -4.67 8.19 8.82
CA VAL A 38 -3.54 7.28 8.56
C VAL A 38 -2.28 8.00 9.03
N ALA A 39 -1.48 7.32 9.85
CA ALA A 39 -0.19 7.86 10.27
C ALA A 39 0.89 7.47 9.25
N PRO A 40 1.93 8.29 9.03
CA PRO A 40 2.97 7.99 8.05
C PRO A 40 3.61 6.61 8.22
N GLU A 41 3.77 6.14 9.46
CA GLU A 41 4.31 4.82 9.80
C GLU A 41 3.40 3.64 9.39
N HIS A 42 2.13 3.90 9.09
CA HIS A 42 1.14 2.92 8.62
C HIS A 42 0.95 2.94 7.10
N ILE A 43 1.87 3.56 6.38
CA ILE A 43 1.91 3.58 4.91
C ILE A 43 3.04 2.65 4.45
N HIS A 44 2.70 1.66 3.64
CA HIS A 44 3.62 0.60 3.24
C HIS A 44 3.63 0.40 1.73
N PHE A 45 4.85 0.39 1.17
CA PHE A 45 5.10 0.12 -0.24
C PHE A 45 5.87 -1.19 -0.40
N GLU A 46 5.48 -2.02 -1.36
CA GLU A 46 6.10 -3.32 -1.63
C GLU A 46 6.25 -3.57 -3.14
N PRO A 47 7.32 -3.03 -3.78
CA PRO A 47 7.60 -3.23 -5.20
C PRO A 47 8.08 -4.66 -5.49
N GLY A 48 7.77 -5.17 -6.69
CA GLY A 48 8.41 -6.38 -7.24
C GLY A 48 8.22 -7.67 -6.45
N ARG A 49 7.16 -7.78 -5.63
CA ARG A 49 6.99 -8.92 -4.72
C ARG A 49 5.72 -9.70 -5.00
N SER A 50 5.88 -10.99 -5.29
CA SER A 50 4.77 -11.93 -5.45
C SER A 50 3.93 -12.06 -4.17
N ALA A 51 2.61 -12.15 -4.31
CA ALA A 51 1.67 -12.36 -3.21
C ALA A 51 1.38 -13.85 -2.92
N LYS A 52 2.19 -14.78 -3.43
CA LYS A 52 2.02 -16.23 -3.20
C LYS A 52 2.17 -16.63 -1.73
N THR A 53 2.91 -15.86 -0.95
CA THR A 53 3.08 -16.05 0.49
C THR A 53 2.97 -14.73 1.24
N ASP A 54 2.91 -14.79 2.56
CA ASP A 54 2.97 -13.65 3.48
C ASP A 54 4.42 -13.27 3.87
N ALA A 55 5.43 -13.94 3.32
CA ALA A 55 6.85 -13.64 3.51
C ALA A 55 7.27 -12.38 2.73
N ARG A 56 6.62 -11.27 3.09
CA ARG A 56 6.65 -9.97 2.43
C ARG A 56 6.95 -8.90 3.49
N PRO A 57 8.17 -8.33 3.53
CA PRO A 57 8.60 -7.48 4.64
C PRO A 57 7.68 -6.29 4.95
N ALA A 58 7.14 -5.61 3.93
CA ALA A 58 6.25 -4.48 4.17
C ALA A 58 4.89 -4.96 4.71
N PHE A 59 4.36 -6.05 4.16
CA PHE A 59 3.14 -6.69 4.69
C PHE A 59 3.31 -7.14 6.14
N GLN A 60 4.43 -7.79 6.47
CA GLN A 60 4.69 -8.27 7.83
C GLN A 60 4.87 -7.12 8.82
N ARG A 61 5.42 -5.97 8.40
CA ARG A 61 5.49 -4.76 9.24
C ARG A 61 4.11 -4.17 9.49
N MET A 62 3.25 -4.13 8.47
CA MET A 62 1.87 -3.64 8.60
C MET A 62 1.05 -4.47 9.60
N MET A 63 1.26 -5.79 9.62
CA MET A 63 0.49 -6.72 10.45
C MET A 63 0.88 -6.71 11.94
N ARG A 64 1.95 -5.98 12.31
CA ARG A 64 2.43 -5.87 13.70
C ARG A 64 1.96 -4.57 14.32
#